data_AF-A0A4Q2XDX7-F1
#
_entry.id   AF-A0A4Q2XDX7-F1
#
_cell.length_a   1.000
_cell.length_b   1.000
_cell.length_c   1.000
_cell.angle_alpha   90.00
_cell.angle_beta   90.00
_cell.angle_gamma   90.00
#
_symmetry.space_group_name_H-M   'P 1'
#
loop_
_entity.id
_entity.type
_entity.pdbx_description
1 polymer ?
#
loop_
_entity_poly.entity_id
_entity_poly.type
_entity_poly.pdbx_seq_one_letter_code
_entity_poly.pdbx_strand_id
1 'polypeptide(L)'
;FLLFALSLASVHATESFSYFHENVLGTSLELHVTADTETSAKAAEATVLAEVDRLNAVLSTWRKDSEILRWQDAGKPVALSTDLTAVLKACDHWTANSSGAFNVRPSSEDSAKPAWSFDAETGNATYLAKPREVTVDALAKGYIIDRAVEKAAAPGIARIVLNIGGDLRVSGNAQEVIHIADPRHDAENAPALTAVVLKNQSMATSGDYRRGKHIIDPRTHQPAEQVASASVIATDATTADALATIFNVLKPEESVRMADSLPGVSCLIVSRDGTLHPSKGWQWQNGANIPVQAEAPKEMELKIDFEIDKPEAERYLRPYVVTWIADKDGKLVRTLNLWILKGNKGLKWLPRLKQWNRADAQFRVRGVTPDIPPISSATRNPGKYSLVWDGLDDEKKPLPPGDYTFYLEACREHGTYQVFKHPVKHGGEPFKITLPKEDGVEIKEVTLDYHPKAAAN
;
A
#
# COMPACT_ATOMS: atom_id res chain seq x y z
N PHE A 1 22.78 31.04 49.03
CA PHE A 1 23.16 30.18 47.89
C PHE A 1 22.08 29.13 47.67
N LEU A 2 21.07 29.46 46.85
CA LEU A 2 20.13 28.44 46.33
C LEU A 2 20.80 27.79 45.12
N LEU A 3 21.11 26.49 45.21
CA LEU A 3 21.50 25.69 44.05
C LEU A 3 20.23 25.38 43.23
N PHE A 4 20.10 26.02 42.07
CA PHE A 4 19.23 25.57 41.01
C PHE A 4 19.86 24.32 40.39
N ALA A 5 19.31 23.14 40.67
CA ALA A 5 19.64 21.94 39.93
C ALA A 5 18.97 22.05 38.54
N LEU A 6 19.74 22.44 37.53
CA LEU A 6 19.35 22.22 36.14
C LEU A 6 19.31 20.71 35.91
N SER A 7 18.11 20.15 35.87
CA SER A 7 17.85 18.87 35.21
C SER A 7 18.18 19.06 33.72
N LEU A 8 19.38 18.64 33.32
CA LEU A 8 19.69 18.37 31.92
C LEU A 8 18.83 17.18 31.51
N ALA A 9 17.64 17.45 30.97
CA ALA A 9 16.91 16.45 30.20
C ALA A 9 17.84 16.03 29.06
N SER A 10 18.41 14.82 29.17
CA SER A 10 19.12 14.18 28.07
C SER A 10 18.14 14.03 26.92
N VAL A 11 18.28 14.89 25.92
CA VAL A 11 17.63 14.71 24.61
C VAL A 11 18.26 13.45 24.04
N HIS A 12 17.56 12.32 24.20
CA HIS A 12 17.97 11.09 23.54
C HIS A 12 17.77 11.34 22.04
N ALA A 13 18.85 11.17 21.27
CA ALA A 13 18.75 11.25 19.82
C ALA A 13 17.83 10.12 19.35
N THR A 14 16.73 10.47 18.70
CA THR A 14 15.82 9.48 18.12
C THR A 14 16.38 8.92 16.82
N GLU A 15 16.22 7.63 16.59
CA GLU A 15 16.61 6.95 15.36
C GLU A 15 15.36 6.46 14.60
N SER A 16 15.49 6.29 13.28
CA SER A 16 14.41 5.80 12.42
C SER A 16 14.60 4.32 12.08
N PHE A 17 13.55 3.53 12.29
CA PHE A 17 13.47 2.10 12.04
C PHE A 17 12.38 1.83 11.01
N SER A 18 12.55 0.80 10.17
CA SER A 18 11.56 0.43 9.16
C SER A 18 11.38 -1.07 9.10
N TYR A 19 10.12 -1.50 9.04
CA TYR A 19 9.70 -2.89 9.07
C TYR A 19 8.73 -3.16 7.92
N PHE A 20 8.90 -4.30 7.24
CA PHE A 20 8.10 -4.67 6.07
C PHE A 20 7.59 -6.11 6.24
N HIS A 21 6.28 -6.28 6.16
CA HIS A 21 5.60 -7.56 6.34
C HIS A 21 4.68 -7.83 5.15
N GLU A 22 4.66 -9.07 4.67
CA GLU A 22 3.70 -9.51 3.64
C GLU A 22 2.55 -10.30 4.26
N ASN A 23 1.48 -10.43 3.49
CA ASN A 23 0.26 -11.17 3.85
C ASN A 23 -0.43 -10.65 5.12
N VAL A 24 -0.37 -9.34 5.35
CA VAL A 24 -1.11 -8.66 6.42
C VAL A 24 -2.42 -8.14 5.86
N LEU A 25 -3.56 -8.58 6.40
CA LEU A 25 -4.91 -8.25 5.90
C LEU A 25 -5.11 -8.53 4.39
N GLY A 26 -4.46 -9.59 3.88
CA GLY A 26 -4.51 -9.91 2.45
C GLY A 26 -3.78 -8.90 1.56
N THR A 27 -2.76 -8.22 2.09
CA THR A 27 -1.87 -7.30 1.37
C THR A 27 -0.50 -7.21 2.09
N SER A 28 0.22 -6.09 1.98
CA SER A 28 1.48 -5.81 2.69
C SER A 28 1.33 -4.72 3.74
N LEU A 29 2.21 -4.75 4.74
CA LEU A 29 2.34 -3.74 5.79
C LEU A 29 3.76 -3.16 5.78
N GLU A 30 3.85 -1.84 5.80
CA GLU A 30 5.10 -1.08 5.96
C GLU A 30 4.95 -0.20 7.20
N LEU A 31 5.93 -0.27 8.10
CA LEU A 31 5.93 0.46 9.35
C LEU A 31 7.25 1.20 9.51
N HIS A 32 7.19 2.53 9.60
CA HIS A 32 8.33 3.37 9.96
C HIS A 32 8.12 3.94 11.36
N VAL A 33 9.11 3.76 12.23
CA VAL A 33 9.06 4.22 13.62
C VAL A 33 10.27 5.09 13.88
N THR A 34 10.06 6.30 14.41
CA THR A 34 11.15 7.10 14.98
C THR A 34 11.08 6.98 16.50
N ALA A 35 12.13 6.44 17.12
CA ALA A 35 12.15 6.08 18.52
C ALA A 35 13.52 6.32 19.18
N ASP A 36 13.52 6.42 20.52
CA ASP A 36 14.75 6.64 21.30
C ASP A 36 15.69 5.43 21.27
N THR A 37 15.15 4.23 21.07
CA THR A 37 15.92 2.98 20.99
C THR A 37 15.31 1.98 20.02
N GLU A 38 16.14 1.07 19.48
CA GLU A 38 15.67 -0.07 18.67
C GLU A 38 14.70 -0.98 19.46
N THR A 39 14.86 -1.08 20.78
CA THR A 39 13.97 -1.87 21.65
C THR A 39 12.57 -1.26 21.68
N SER A 40 12.45 0.06 21.83
CA SER A 40 11.17 0.77 21.76
C SER A 40 10.52 0.61 20.38
N ALA A 41 11.30 0.73 19.30
CA ALA A 41 10.79 0.54 17.94
C ALA A 41 10.25 -0.88 17.69
N LYS A 42 10.95 -1.92 18.17
CA LYS A 42 10.47 -3.31 18.10
C LYS A 42 9.23 -3.56 18.95
N ALA A 43 9.13 -2.93 20.11
CA ALA A 43 7.92 -3.02 20.93
C ALA A 43 6.71 -2.39 20.22
N ALA A 44 6.91 -1.25 19.54
CA ALA A 44 5.89 -0.62 18.71
C ALA A 44 5.50 -1.53 17.53
N GLU A 45 6.46 -2.12 16.81
CA GLU A 45 6.21 -3.10 15.76
C GLU A 45 5.36 -4.28 16.27
N ALA A 46 5.78 -4.92 17.37
CA ALA A 46 5.05 -6.05 17.94
C ALA A 46 3.61 -5.66 18.35
N THR A 47 3.44 -4.44 18.87
CA THR A 47 2.12 -3.91 19.28
C THR A 47 1.21 -3.67 18.07
N VAL A 48 1.73 -3.05 17.01
CA VAL A 48 1.01 -2.86 15.73
C VAL A 48 0.53 -4.20 15.20
N LEU A 49 1.45 -5.16 15.08
CA LEU A 49 1.15 -6.48 14.51
C LEU A 49 0.12 -7.25 15.34
N ALA A 50 0.26 -7.25 16.67
CA ALA A 50 -0.70 -7.89 17.56
C ALA A 50 -2.10 -7.27 17.47
N GLU A 51 -2.19 -5.95 17.31
CA GLU A 51 -3.48 -5.27 17.18
C GLU A 51 -4.14 -5.52 15.83
N VAL A 52 -3.35 -5.57 14.75
CA VAL A 52 -3.82 -5.99 13.44
C VAL A 52 -4.39 -7.41 13.50
N ASP A 53 -3.69 -8.35 14.14
CA ASP A 53 -4.17 -9.75 14.26
C ASP A 53 -5.43 -9.86 15.11
N ARG A 54 -5.50 -9.12 16.21
CA ARG A 54 -6.68 -9.06 17.08
C ARG A 54 -7.90 -8.52 16.34
N LEU A 55 -7.76 -7.45 15.57
CA LEU A 55 -8.88 -6.88 14.83
C LEU A 55 -9.22 -7.66 13.57
N ASN A 56 -8.26 -8.33 12.94
CA ASN A 56 -8.53 -9.31 11.89
C ASN A 56 -9.41 -10.46 12.43
N ALA A 57 -9.24 -10.85 13.69
CA ALA A 57 -10.11 -11.81 14.37
C ALA A 57 -11.54 -11.30 14.62
N VAL A 58 -11.76 -9.99 14.55
CA VAL A 58 -13.07 -9.37 14.76
C VAL A 58 -13.76 -9.10 13.43
N LEU A 59 -13.05 -8.49 12.49
CA LEU A 59 -13.64 -7.81 11.32
C LEU A 59 -13.51 -8.60 10.01
N SER A 60 -12.68 -9.65 9.94
CA SER A 60 -12.42 -10.35 8.68
C SER A 60 -13.60 -11.20 8.23
N THR A 61 -14.08 -10.96 7.00
CA THR A 61 -15.07 -11.80 6.30
C THR A 61 -14.45 -13.06 5.66
N TRP A 62 -13.12 -13.18 5.70
CA TRP A 62 -12.37 -14.33 5.16
C TRP A 62 -12.00 -15.36 6.23
N ARG A 63 -11.92 -14.93 7.49
CA ARG A 63 -11.55 -15.78 8.62
C ARG A 63 -12.80 -16.41 9.22
N LYS A 64 -12.96 -17.73 9.06
CA LYS A 64 -14.20 -18.48 9.39
C LYS A 64 -14.64 -18.36 10.86
N ASP A 65 -13.71 -18.09 11.76
CA ASP A 65 -13.94 -17.97 13.20
C ASP A 65 -14.07 -16.51 13.69
N SER A 66 -14.06 -15.53 12.76
CA SER A 66 -14.13 -14.12 13.12
C SER A 66 -15.44 -13.78 13.84
N GLU A 67 -15.39 -12.74 14.68
CA GLU A 67 -16.59 -12.28 15.37
C GLU A 67 -17.71 -11.87 14.40
N ILE A 68 -17.38 -11.12 13.34
CA ILE A 68 -18.37 -10.67 12.35
C ILE A 68 -19.08 -11.85 11.68
N LEU A 69 -18.37 -12.90 11.27
CA LEU A 69 -19.02 -14.07 10.65
C LEU A 69 -19.84 -14.87 11.65
N ARG A 70 -19.33 -15.08 12.88
CA ARG A 70 -20.09 -15.75 13.95
C ARG A 70 -21.38 -15.00 14.29
N TRP A 71 -21.36 -13.67 14.27
CA TRP A 71 -22.54 -12.85 14.50
C TRP A 71 -23.55 -12.96 13.34
N GLN A 72 -23.09 -12.93 12.08
CA GLN A 72 -23.97 -13.11 10.91
C GLN A 72 -24.65 -14.49 10.90
N ASP A 73 -24.00 -15.50 11.47
CA ASP A 73 -24.55 -16.87 11.58
C ASP A 73 -25.37 -17.10 12.87
N ALA A 74 -25.44 -16.13 13.80
CA ALA A 74 -25.96 -16.36 15.16
C ALA A 74 -27.48 -16.61 15.21
N GLY A 75 -28.25 -16.00 14.29
CA GLY A 75 -29.72 -16.11 14.24
C GLY A 75 -30.47 -15.55 15.45
N LYS A 76 -29.79 -14.82 16.34
CA LYS A 76 -30.35 -14.22 17.56
C LYS A 76 -29.59 -12.93 17.92
N PRO A 77 -30.13 -12.06 18.79
CA PRO A 77 -29.40 -10.91 19.30
C PRO A 77 -28.11 -11.32 20.04
N VAL A 78 -27.01 -10.61 19.80
CA VAL A 78 -25.69 -10.88 20.39
C VAL A 78 -25.07 -9.58 20.92
N ALA A 79 -24.45 -9.65 22.11
CA ALA A 79 -23.58 -8.59 22.61
C ALA A 79 -22.26 -8.62 21.83
N LEU A 80 -22.01 -7.56 21.04
CA LEU A 80 -20.81 -7.45 20.22
C LEU A 80 -19.66 -6.80 20.99
N SER A 81 -18.43 -7.07 20.56
CA SER A 81 -17.26 -6.33 21.01
C SER A 81 -17.40 -4.83 20.71
N THR A 82 -16.68 -4.02 21.48
CA THR A 82 -16.62 -2.58 21.27
C THR A 82 -16.14 -2.23 19.86
N ASP A 83 -15.18 -2.98 19.32
CA ASP A 83 -14.63 -2.75 17.98
C ASP A 83 -15.64 -3.05 16.87
N LEU A 84 -16.30 -4.21 16.91
CA LEU A 84 -17.30 -4.54 15.90
C LEU A 84 -18.47 -3.56 15.97
N THR A 85 -18.91 -3.19 17.17
CA THR A 85 -19.95 -2.17 17.37
C THR A 85 -19.54 -0.82 16.77
N ALA A 86 -18.30 -0.39 16.99
CA ALA A 86 -17.79 0.88 16.47
C ALA A 86 -17.77 0.89 14.93
N VAL A 87 -17.28 -0.20 14.32
CA VAL A 87 -17.23 -0.33 12.85
C VAL A 87 -18.63 -0.36 12.25
N LEU A 88 -19.57 -1.12 12.81
CA LEU A 88 -20.96 -1.15 12.30
C LEU A 88 -21.64 0.21 12.40
N LYS A 89 -21.43 0.96 13.49
CA LYS A 89 -21.93 2.34 13.61
C LYS A 89 -21.31 3.29 12.59
N ALA A 90 -20.02 3.12 12.28
CA ALA A 90 -19.36 3.88 11.22
C ALA A 90 -19.92 3.51 9.82
N CYS A 91 -20.23 2.23 9.58
CA CYS A 91 -20.95 1.82 8.37
C CYS A 91 -22.33 2.48 8.26
N ASP A 92 -23.11 2.50 9.35
CA ASP A 92 -24.42 3.15 9.38
C ASP A 92 -24.30 4.64 9.08
N HIS A 93 -23.31 5.30 9.66
CA HIS A 93 -23.01 6.70 9.38
C HIS A 93 -22.74 6.94 7.89
N TRP A 94 -21.82 6.20 7.27
CA TRP A 94 -21.49 6.40 5.86
C TRP A 94 -22.60 5.96 4.91
N THR A 95 -23.38 4.93 5.26
CA THR A 95 -24.58 4.54 4.51
C THR A 95 -25.58 5.70 4.46
N ALA A 96 -25.80 6.38 5.58
CA ALA A 96 -26.72 7.53 5.66
C ALA A 96 -26.19 8.80 4.97
N ASN A 97 -24.86 8.99 4.90
CA ASN A 97 -24.25 10.25 4.47
C ASN A 97 -23.53 10.20 3.11
N SER A 98 -23.65 9.10 2.37
CA SER A 98 -22.98 8.91 1.06
C SER A 98 -23.90 9.02 -0.16
N SER A 99 -25.17 9.38 0.04
CA SER A 99 -26.19 9.37 -1.04
C SER A 99 -26.30 8.01 -1.74
N GLY A 100 -26.18 6.91 -0.97
CA GLY A 100 -26.25 5.53 -1.45
C GLY A 100 -24.97 4.99 -2.09
N ALA A 101 -23.88 5.75 -2.13
CA ALA A 101 -22.60 5.31 -2.70
C ALA A 101 -21.82 4.36 -1.78
N PHE A 102 -22.08 4.39 -0.47
CA PHE A 102 -21.55 3.42 0.50
C PHE A 102 -22.62 2.38 0.85
N ASN A 103 -22.26 1.11 0.80
CA ASN A 103 -23.11 0.03 1.31
C ASN A 103 -22.25 -1.16 1.74
N VAL A 104 -22.64 -1.81 2.84
CA VAL A 104 -21.99 -3.02 3.37
C VAL A 104 -22.37 -4.31 2.63
N ARG A 105 -23.30 -4.22 1.68
CA ARG A 105 -23.79 -5.31 0.82
C ARG A 105 -23.93 -4.79 -0.62
N PRO A 106 -22.84 -4.29 -1.23
CA PRO A 106 -22.94 -3.48 -2.45
C PRO A 106 -23.46 -4.25 -3.68
N SER A 107 -23.37 -5.58 -3.66
CA SER A 107 -23.89 -6.46 -4.73
C SER A 107 -25.26 -7.06 -4.43
N SER A 108 -25.90 -6.71 -3.31
CA SER A 108 -27.17 -7.29 -2.87
C SER A 108 -28.37 -6.54 -3.46
N GLU A 109 -29.34 -7.27 -3.99
CA GLU A 109 -30.65 -6.69 -4.36
C GLU A 109 -31.41 -6.12 -3.16
N ASP A 110 -31.07 -6.56 -1.94
CA ASP A 110 -31.65 -6.10 -0.69
C ASP A 110 -30.80 -4.99 -0.02
N SER A 111 -29.82 -4.39 -0.73
CA SER A 111 -28.86 -3.40 -0.20
C SER A 111 -29.53 -2.18 0.45
N ALA A 112 -30.73 -1.82 0.03
CA ALA A 112 -31.52 -0.72 0.60
C ALA A 112 -32.16 -1.04 1.97
N LYS A 113 -32.28 -2.33 2.33
CA LYS A 113 -32.82 -2.75 3.64
C LYS A 113 -31.74 -2.62 4.73
N PRO A 114 -32.10 -2.38 6.00
CA PRO A 114 -31.14 -2.43 7.09
C PRO A 114 -30.55 -3.84 7.22
N ALA A 115 -29.23 -3.93 7.34
CA ALA A 115 -28.52 -5.20 7.48
C ALA A 115 -28.48 -5.70 8.95
N TRP A 116 -28.66 -4.78 9.90
CA TRP A 116 -28.70 -5.06 11.33
C TRP A 116 -29.55 -4.03 12.08
N SER A 117 -29.81 -4.30 13.36
CA SER A 117 -30.36 -3.35 14.32
C SER A 117 -29.68 -3.49 15.68
N PHE A 118 -29.69 -2.42 16.48
CA PHE A 118 -29.22 -2.43 17.87
C PHE A 118 -30.40 -2.24 18.81
N ASP A 119 -30.46 -3.08 19.84
CA ASP A 119 -31.41 -2.93 20.94
C ASP A 119 -31.00 -1.76 21.85
N ALA A 120 -31.94 -0.86 22.15
CA ALA A 120 -31.64 0.38 22.85
C ALA A 120 -31.36 0.19 24.36
N GLU A 121 -31.88 -0.88 24.97
CA GLU A 121 -31.73 -1.15 26.41
C GLU A 121 -30.48 -1.97 26.70
N THR A 122 -30.24 -3.01 25.90
CA THR A 122 -29.17 -3.98 26.10
C THR A 122 -27.93 -3.68 25.26
N GLY A 123 -28.07 -2.92 24.18
CA GLY A 123 -27.00 -2.69 23.20
C GLY A 123 -26.72 -3.89 22.29
N ASN A 124 -27.48 -4.98 22.41
CA ASN A 124 -27.29 -6.18 21.60
C ASN A 124 -27.62 -5.92 20.13
N ALA A 125 -26.82 -6.49 19.23
CA ALA A 125 -27.03 -6.38 17.79
C ALA A 125 -27.77 -7.60 17.24
N THR A 126 -28.77 -7.36 16.40
CA THR A 126 -29.49 -8.40 15.64
C THR A 126 -29.09 -8.31 14.18
N TYR A 127 -28.63 -9.42 13.61
CA TYR A 127 -28.37 -9.53 12.17
C TYR A 127 -29.67 -9.78 11.40
N LEU A 128 -29.94 -8.98 10.36
CA LEU A 128 -31.22 -8.98 9.63
C LEU A 128 -31.08 -9.38 8.15
N ALA A 129 -29.88 -9.31 7.59
CA ALA A 129 -29.61 -9.66 6.20
C ALA A 129 -29.49 -11.18 5.97
N LYS A 130 -29.32 -11.61 4.72
CA LYS A 130 -29.06 -13.03 4.41
C LYS A 130 -27.71 -13.43 5.04
N PRO A 131 -27.54 -14.67 5.56
CA PRO A 131 -26.29 -15.08 6.19
C PRO A 131 -25.07 -14.79 5.32
N ARG A 132 -24.03 -14.21 5.92
CA ARG A 132 -22.71 -13.95 5.30
C ARG A 132 -22.73 -12.99 4.11
N GLU A 133 -23.68 -12.06 4.09
CA GLU A 133 -23.83 -11.07 3.01
C GLU A 133 -23.11 -9.75 3.33
N VAL A 134 -22.92 -9.43 4.62
CA VAL A 134 -22.32 -8.17 5.07
C VAL A 134 -20.80 -8.21 5.02
N THR A 135 -20.21 -7.18 4.42
CA THR A 135 -18.78 -6.86 4.49
C THR A 135 -18.55 -5.44 5.02
N VAL A 136 -17.42 -5.26 5.69
CA VAL A 136 -16.93 -3.97 6.22
C VAL A 136 -15.61 -3.55 5.57
N ASP A 137 -15.20 -4.23 4.49
CA ASP A 137 -13.87 -4.07 3.87
C ASP A 137 -13.59 -2.64 3.36
N ALA A 138 -14.65 -1.87 3.08
CA ALA A 138 -14.59 -0.47 2.64
C ALA A 138 -14.21 0.54 3.73
N LEU A 139 -14.11 0.13 5.00
CA LEU A 139 -13.59 0.97 6.09
C LEU A 139 -12.72 0.23 7.12
N ALA A 140 -12.81 -1.10 7.18
CA ALA A 140 -12.22 -1.89 8.26
C ALA A 140 -10.69 -1.78 8.29
N LYS A 141 -10.04 -1.64 7.13
CA LYS A 141 -8.58 -1.46 7.08
C LYS A 141 -8.20 -0.14 7.73
N GLY A 142 -8.89 0.94 7.40
CA GLY A 142 -8.73 2.24 8.06
C GLY A 142 -8.89 2.16 9.58
N TYR A 143 -9.92 1.47 10.07
CA TYR A 143 -10.13 1.26 11.50
C TYR A 143 -8.98 0.50 12.16
N ILE A 144 -8.48 -0.55 11.51
CA ILE A 144 -7.35 -1.35 12.01
C ILE A 144 -6.07 -0.51 12.07
N ILE A 145 -5.80 0.29 11.04
CA ILE A 145 -4.64 1.19 10.99
C ILE A 145 -4.69 2.18 12.16
N ASP A 146 -5.85 2.84 12.36
CA ASP A 146 -6.01 3.83 13.43
C ASP A 146 -5.76 3.21 14.82
N ARG A 147 -6.37 2.05 15.10
CA ARG A 147 -6.21 1.36 16.39
C ARG A 147 -4.80 0.82 16.61
N ALA A 148 -4.16 0.29 15.58
CA ALA A 148 -2.80 -0.20 15.66
C ALA A 148 -1.81 0.94 15.99
N VAL A 149 -1.96 2.10 15.33
CA VAL A 149 -1.13 3.28 15.61
C VAL A 149 -1.41 3.87 16.99
N GLU A 150 -2.68 3.99 17.37
CA GLU A 150 -3.07 4.48 18.71
C GLU A 150 -2.45 3.61 19.81
N LYS A 151 -2.52 2.28 19.67
CA LYS A 151 -2.02 1.35 20.67
C LYS A 151 -0.49 1.27 20.73
N ALA A 152 0.18 1.53 19.61
CA ALA A 152 1.65 1.56 19.54
C ALA A 152 2.25 2.92 19.95
N ALA A 153 1.43 3.95 20.13
CA ALA A 153 1.88 5.23 20.66
C ALA A 153 2.26 5.08 22.15
N ALA A 154 3.54 5.23 22.45
CA ALA A 154 4.10 5.04 23.80
C ALA A 154 5.28 6.00 24.05
N PRO A 155 5.68 6.23 25.31
CA PRO A 155 6.89 6.99 25.62
C PRO A 155 8.11 6.44 24.88
N GLY A 156 8.92 7.33 24.31
CA GLY A 156 10.09 6.98 23.49
C GLY A 156 9.76 6.64 22.04
N ILE A 157 8.51 6.80 21.60
CA ILE A 157 8.10 6.79 20.20
C ILE A 157 7.72 8.22 19.77
N ALA A 158 8.51 8.82 18.89
CA ALA A 158 8.29 10.19 18.40
C ALA A 158 7.41 10.25 17.14
N ARG A 159 7.46 9.20 16.31
CA ARG A 159 6.73 9.12 15.04
C ARG A 159 6.37 7.68 14.72
N ILE A 160 5.19 7.48 14.16
CA ILE A 160 4.77 6.25 13.51
C ILE A 160 4.19 6.59 12.13
N VAL A 161 4.67 5.93 11.09
CA VAL A 161 4.02 5.88 9.77
C VAL A 161 3.69 4.43 9.49
N LEU A 162 2.41 4.09 9.53
CA LEU A 162 1.90 2.76 9.22
C LEU A 162 1.18 2.82 7.88
N ASN A 163 1.59 1.98 6.93
CA ASN A 163 0.96 1.80 5.64
C ASN A 163 0.54 0.33 5.50
N ILE A 164 -0.74 0.07 5.28
CA ILE A 164 -1.24 -1.27 4.97
C ILE A 164 -1.91 -1.21 3.60
N GLY A 165 -1.20 -1.75 2.60
CA GLY A 165 -1.72 -1.87 1.24
C GLY A 165 -2.11 -0.56 0.57
N GLY A 166 -1.39 0.53 0.85
CA GLY A 166 -1.60 1.85 0.26
C GLY A 166 -2.43 2.83 1.11
N ASP A 167 -3.12 2.32 2.13
CA ASP A 167 -3.79 3.14 3.14
C ASP A 167 -2.84 3.36 4.32
N LEU A 168 -2.71 4.59 4.79
CA LEU A 168 -1.69 4.95 5.76
C LEU A 168 -2.15 5.95 6.81
N ARG A 169 -1.43 5.92 7.94
CA ARG A 169 -1.53 6.83 9.06
C ARG A 169 -0.16 7.37 9.41
N VAL A 170 -0.03 8.70 9.42
CA VAL A 170 1.11 9.43 9.99
C VAL A 170 0.70 9.90 11.38
N SER A 171 1.49 9.57 12.40
CA SER A 171 1.23 9.93 13.79
C SER A 171 2.50 10.45 14.49
N GLY A 172 2.30 11.32 15.48
CA GLY A 172 3.37 12.03 16.19
C GLY A 172 3.67 13.39 15.59
N ASN A 173 4.75 14.02 16.05
CA ASN A 173 5.17 15.35 15.58
C ASN A 173 5.98 15.25 14.28
N ALA A 174 5.35 14.75 13.23
CA ALA A 174 6.01 14.46 11.97
C ALA A 174 5.26 15.05 10.77
N GLN A 175 6.05 15.47 9.78
CA GLN A 175 5.59 15.74 8.43
C GLN A 175 6.15 14.66 7.53
N GLU A 176 5.28 13.96 6.82
CA GLU A 176 5.70 12.89 5.91
C GLU A 176 5.30 13.25 4.49
N VAL A 177 6.25 13.08 3.56
CA VAL A 177 5.99 13.16 2.13
C VAL A 177 5.37 11.85 1.67
N ILE A 178 4.14 11.90 1.20
CA ILE A 178 3.41 10.75 0.69
C ILE A 178 3.31 10.87 -0.83
N HIS A 179 3.84 9.90 -1.54
CA HIS A 179 3.67 9.76 -2.98
C HIS A 179 2.32 9.13 -3.31
N ILE A 180 1.74 9.48 -4.46
CA ILE A 180 0.47 8.91 -4.94
C ILE A 180 0.75 8.15 -6.23
N ALA A 181 0.37 6.87 -6.29
CA ALA A 181 0.53 6.07 -7.49
C ALA A 181 -0.29 6.63 -8.67
N ASP A 182 0.25 6.58 -9.89
CA ASP A 182 -0.52 6.86 -11.10
C ASP A 182 -1.37 5.61 -11.45
N PRO A 183 -2.71 5.70 -11.47
CA PRO A 183 -3.55 4.56 -11.81
C PRO A 183 -3.34 4.02 -13.24
N ARG A 184 -2.65 4.76 -14.10
CA ARG A 184 -2.28 4.33 -15.46
C ARG A 184 -0.98 3.54 -15.51
N HIS A 185 -0.19 3.57 -14.42
CA HIS A 185 1.12 2.92 -14.33
C HIS A 185 1.21 2.14 -13.01
N ASP A 186 0.85 0.86 -13.03
CA ASP A 186 0.70 0.02 -11.84
C ASP A 186 2.00 -0.66 -11.36
N ALA A 187 3.12 -0.46 -12.08
CA ALA A 187 4.42 -1.01 -11.72
C ALA A 187 4.99 -0.38 -10.43
N GLU A 188 5.70 -1.18 -9.63
CA GLU A 188 6.25 -0.75 -8.33
C GLU A 188 7.34 0.32 -8.44
N ASN A 189 8.00 0.41 -9.60
CA ASN A 189 9.01 1.42 -9.91
C ASN A 189 8.49 2.52 -10.85
N ALA A 190 7.18 2.57 -11.09
CA ALA A 190 6.56 3.65 -11.84
C ALA A 190 6.73 4.98 -11.09
N PRO A 191 6.89 6.09 -11.81
CA PRO A 191 6.86 7.40 -11.17
C PRO A 191 5.50 7.64 -10.51
N ALA A 192 5.52 8.28 -9.34
CA ALA A 192 4.31 8.75 -8.70
C ALA A 192 3.61 9.80 -9.57
N LEU A 193 2.28 9.83 -9.54
CA LEU A 193 1.47 10.85 -10.17
C LEU A 193 1.77 12.23 -9.56
N THR A 194 1.86 12.28 -8.23
CA THR A 194 2.15 13.48 -7.45
C THR A 194 2.53 13.10 -6.02
N ALA A 195 2.78 14.08 -5.16
CA ALA A 195 2.96 13.89 -3.73
C ALA A 195 2.27 14.96 -2.89
N VAL A 196 2.01 14.63 -1.63
CA VAL A 196 1.43 15.50 -0.61
C VAL A 196 2.23 15.40 0.69
N VAL A 197 2.11 16.40 1.56
CA VAL A 197 2.70 16.36 2.90
C VAL A 197 1.61 16.14 3.93
N LEU A 198 1.68 15.03 4.66
CA LEU A 198 0.75 14.75 5.75
C LEU A 198 1.34 15.16 7.10
N LYS A 199 0.49 15.71 7.98
CA LYS A 199 0.87 16.10 9.34
C LYS A 199 -0.11 15.55 10.34
N ASN A 200 0.27 14.46 11.02
CA ASN A 200 -0.63 13.74 11.94
C ASN A 200 -2.00 13.40 11.31
N GLN A 201 -1.98 12.98 10.05
CA GLN A 201 -3.14 12.73 9.19
C GLN A 201 -3.05 11.32 8.59
N SER A 202 -4.17 10.88 8.03
CA SER A 202 -4.28 9.63 7.32
C SER A 202 -4.60 9.86 5.85
N MET A 203 -4.26 8.87 5.03
CA MET A 203 -4.59 8.86 3.62
C MET A 203 -4.96 7.46 3.18
N ALA A 204 -6.01 7.35 2.36
CA ALA A 204 -6.41 6.11 1.73
C ALA A 204 -6.61 6.32 0.23
N THR A 205 -6.38 5.27 -0.56
CA THR A 205 -6.57 5.33 -2.01
C THR A 205 -7.36 4.12 -2.50
N SER A 206 -8.51 4.39 -3.12
CA SER A 206 -9.34 3.37 -3.77
C SER A 206 -9.22 3.45 -5.28
N GLY A 207 -9.09 2.30 -5.93
CA GLY A 207 -9.01 2.18 -7.39
C GLY A 207 -9.00 0.73 -7.81
N ASP A 208 -9.31 0.46 -9.07
CA ASP A 208 -9.44 -0.89 -9.60
C ASP A 208 -8.20 -1.37 -10.39
N TYR A 209 -7.22 -0.49 -10.62
CA TYR A 209 -6.02 -0.75 -11.40
C TYR A 209 -5.06 -1.80 -10.79
N ARG A 210 -5.23 -2.17 -9.51
CA ARG A 210 -4.42 -3.22 -8.84
C ARG A 210 -5.16 -4.55 -8.61
N ARG A 211 -6.50 -4.55 -8.59
CA ARG A 211 -7.35 -5.71 -8.25
C ARG A 211 -8.46 -6.00 -9.28
N GLY A 212 -8.50 -5.26 -10.38
CA GLY A 212 -9.60 -5.30 -11.35
C GLY A 212 -10.88 -4.65 -10.82
N LYS A 213 -11.94 -4.67 -11.64
CA LYS A 213 -13.25 -4.05 -11.35
C LYS A 213 -13.97 -4.73 -10.16
N HIS A 214 -13.64 -4.34 -8.93
CA HIS A 214 -14.20 -4.90 -7.69
C HIS A 214 -15.01 -3.90 -6.86
N ILE A 215 -14.96 -2.62 -7.21
CA ILE A 215 -15.76 -1.56 -6.58
C ILE A 215 -17.11 -1.51 -7.28
N ILE A 216 -18.18 -1.80 -6.54
CA ILE A 216 -19.55 -1.89 -7.06
C ILE A 216 -20.33 -0.67 -6.61
N ASP A 217 -21.08 -0.05 -7.53
CA ASP A 217 -22.06 0.98 -7.19
C ASP A 217 -23.33 0.31 -6.62
N PRO A 218 -23.63 0.48 -5.32
CA PRO A 218 -24.78 -0.17 -4.68
C PRO A 218 -26.14 0.27 -5.25
N ARG A 219 -26.20 1.37 -5.99
CA ARG A 219 -27.43 1.91 -6.59
C ARG A 219 -27.77 1.21 -7.90
N THR A 220 -26.76 0.66 -8.57
CA THR A 220 -26.90 0.03 -9.90
C THR A 220 -26.52 -1.46 -9.88
N HIS A 221 -25.84 -1.92 -8.83
CA HIS A 221 -25.22 -3.24 -8.71
C HIS A 221 -24.23 -3.57 -9.84
N GLN A 222 -23.68 -2.54 -10.49
CA GLN A 222 -22.65 -2.65 -11.53
C GLN A 222 -21.30 -2.11 -11.02
N PRO A 223 -20.17 -2.54 -11.60
CA PRO A 223 -18.88 -1.94 -11.29
C PRO A 223 -18.87 -0.43 -11.53
N ALA A 224 -18.22 0.32 -10.64
CA ALA A 224 -18.02 1.76 -10.83
C ALA A 224 -17.09 2.03 -12.03
N GLU A 225 -17.49 2.93 -12.93
CA GLU A 225 -16.77 3.10 -14.21
C GLU A 225 -16.09 4.46 -14.38
N GLN A 226 -16.48 5.49 -13.64
CA GLN A 226 -16.08 6.87 -13.93
C GLN A 226 -14.71 7.26 -13.36
N VAL A 227 -14.38 6.75 -12.18
CA VAL A 227 -13.18 7.10 -11.43
C VAL A 227 -12.16 5.98 -11.56
N ALA A 228 -10.92 6.32 -11.94
CA ALA A 228 -9.79 5.39 -11.96
C ALA A 228 -9.16 5.26 -10.56
N SER A 229 -9.03 6.39 -9.86
CA SER A 229 -8.46 6.46 -8.52
C SER A 229 -9.09 7.58 -7.71
N ALA A 230 -9.35 7.32 -6.43
CA ALA A 230 -9.78 8.31 -5.46
C ALA A 230 -8.83 8.27 -4.26
N SER A 231 -8.02 9.32 -4.12
CA SER A 231 -7.09 9.49 -3.01
C SER A 231 -7.66 10.50 -2.02
N VAL A 232 -7.81 10.12 -0.75
CA VAL A 232 -8.46 10.93 0.29
C VAL A 232 -7.53 11.10 1.47
N ILE A 233 -7.36 12.35 1.91
CA ILE A 233 -6.69 12.73 3.15
C ILE A 233 -7.77 13.07 4.18
N ALA A 234 -7.63 12.53 5.38
CA ALA A 234 -8.53 12.81 6.51
C ALA A 234 -7.76 12.85 7.84
N THR A 235 -8.46 13.21 8.92
CA THR A 235 -7.90 13.21 10.27
C THR A 235 -7.58 11.80 10.77
N ASP A 236 -8.32 10.79 10.32
CA ASP A 236 -8.18 9.37 10.68
C ASP A 236 -8.33 8.47 9.44
N ALA A 237 -7.76 7.26 9.51
CA ALA A 237 -7.70 6.34 8.38
C ALA A 237 -9.05 5.69 8.10
N THR A 238 -9.88 5.51 9.12
CA THR A 238 -11.26 5.01 9.01
C THR A 238 -12.10 5.88 8.06
N THR A 239 -12.06 7.20 8.26
CA THR A 239 -12.73 8.19 7.42
C THR A 239 -12.14 8.23 6.02
N ALA A 240 -10.81 8.19 5.90
CA ALA A 240 -10.15 8.19 4.60
C ALA A 240 -10.53 6.97 3.75
N ASP A 241 -10.50 5.75 4.33
CA ASP A 241 -10.80 4.48 3.63
C ASP A 241 -12.27 4.46 3.14
N ALA A 242 -13.21 4.84 4.00
CA ALA A 242 -14.63 4.93 3.64
C ALA A 242 -14.87 5.95 2.51
N LEU A 243 -14.31 7.15 2.64
CA LEU A 243 -14.47 8.20 1.63
C LEU A 243 -13.76 7.86 0.32
N ALA A 244 -12.61 7.21 0.34
CA ALA A 244 -11.93 6.77 -0.88
C ALA A 244 -12.84 5.79 -1.66
N THR A 245 -13.50 4.86 -0.98
CA THR A 245 -14.47 3.95 -1.61
C THR A 245 -15.68 4.72 -2.15
N ILE A 246 -16.29 5.60 -1.34
CA ILE A 246 -17.43 6.44 -1.75
C ILE A 246 -17.11 7.26 -2.98
N PHE A 247 -15.93 7.91 -3.01
CA PHE A 247 -15.52 8.80 -4.08
C PHE A 247 -15.13 8.08 -5.37
N ASN A 248 -14.85 6.78 -5.28
CA ASN A 248 -14.68 5.93 -6.46
C ASN A 248 -16.03 5.57 -7.11
N VAL A 249 -17.12 5.58 -6.33
CA VAL A 249 -18.50 5.31 -6.80
C VAL A 249 -19.22 6.58 -7.27
N LEU A 250 -19.01 7.71 -6.60
CA LEU A 250 -19.59 9.01 -6.97
C LEU A 250 -18.95 9.57 -8.25
N LYS A 251 -19.65 10.52 -8.90
CA LYS A 251 -19.05 11.29 -10.00
C LYS A 251 -17.91 12.17 -9.46
N PRO A 252 -16.87 12.49 -10.24
CA PRO A 252 -15.76 13.32 -9.79
C PRO A 252 -16.19 14.64 -9.11
N GLU A 253 -17.20 15.34 -9.66
CA GLU A 253 -17.67 16.61 -9.10
C GLU A 253 -18.48 16.41 -7.81
N GLU A 254 -19.19 15.29 -7.67
CA GLU A 254 -19.90 14.92 -6.44
C GLU A 254 -18.91 14.61 -5.31
N SER A 255 -17.86 13.85 -5.62
CA SER A 255 -16.75 13.52 -4.71
C SER A 255 -16.04 14.77 -4.21
N VAL A 256 -15.67 15.68 -5.13
CA VAL A 256 -15.02 16.96 -4.77
C VAL A 256 -15.93 17.84 -3.90
N ARG A 257 -17.22 17.96 -4.24
CA ARG A 257 -18.17 18.73 -3.42
C ARG A 257 -18.35 18.16 -2.02
N MET A 258 -18.40 16.83 -1.90
CA MET A 258 -18.52 16.17 -0.60
C MET A 258 -17.26 16.38 0.24
N ALA A 259 -16.06 16.21 -0.33
CA ALA A 259 -14.80 16.49 0.35
C ALA A 259 -14.72 17.94 0.86
N ASP A 260 -15.07 18.91 0.01
CA ASP A 260 -15.07 20.34 0.37
C ASP A 260 -16.07 20.69 1.49
N SER A 261 -17.07 19.86 1.74
CA SER A 261 -18.08 20.06 2.80
C SER A 261 -17.67 19.49 4.15
N LEU A 262 -16.65 18.62 4.19
CA LEU A 262 -16.24 17.88 5.38
C LEU A 262 -14.98 18.52 5.99
N PRO A 263 -15.01 18.93 7.27
CA PRO A 263 -13.83 19.47 7.94
C PRO A 263 -12.67 18.47 7.98
N GLY A 264 -11.47 18.94 7.64
CA GLY A 264 -10.26 18.11 7.70
C GLY A 264 -10.15 17.04 6.61
N VAL A 265 -11.04 17.08 5.61
CA VAL A 265 -11.02 16.17 4.45
C VAL A 265 -10.52 16.92 3.22
N SER A 266 -9.68 16.27 2.42
CA SER A 266 -9.38 16.69 1.05
C SER A 266 -9.19 15.46 0.17
N CYS A 267 -9.42 15.60 -1.13
CA CYS A 267 -9.24 14.52 -2.09
C CYS A 267 -8.60 14.97 -3.39
N LEU A 268 -8.06 13.99 -4.10
CA LEU A 268 -7.68 14.04 -5.50
C LEU A 268 -8.34 12.87 -6.22
N ILE A 269 -9.23 13.18 -7.16
CA ILE A 269 -9.87 12.18 -8.02
C ILE A 269 -9.16 12.16 -9.36
N VAL A 270 -8.88 10.96 -9.86
CA VAL A 270 -8.34 10.73 -11.20
C VAL A 270 -9.42 10.02 -12.01
N SER A 271 -9.93 10.70 -13.03
CA SER A 271 -10.88 10.13 -14.00
C SER A 271 -10.20 9.12 -14.92
N ARG A 272 -10.99 8.28 -15.61
CA ARG A 272 -10.45 7.25 -16.53
C ARG A 272 -9.65 7.81 -17.70
N ASP A 273 -9.94 9.04 -18.10
CA ASP A 273 -9.21 9.79 -19.13
C ASP A 273 -7.95 10.47 -18.57
N GLY A 274 -7.58 10.22 -17.30
CA GLY A 274 -6.44 10.83 -16.63
C GLY A 274 -6.69 12.24 -16.10
N THR A 275 -7.89 12.81 -16.27
CA THR A 275 -8.22 14.14 -15.74
C THR A 275 -8.15 14.16 -14.21
N LEU A 276 -7.48 15.18 -13.67
CA LEU A 276 -7.31 15.38 -12.22
C LEU A 276 -8.37 16.34 -11.67
N HIS A 277 -9.07 15.93 -10.61
CA HIS A 277 -10.06 16.75 -9.91
C HIS A 277 -9.68 16.87 -8.42
N PRO A 278 -8.86 17.88 -8.05
CA PRO A 278 -8.53 18.15 -6.66
C PRO A 278 -9.65 18.91 -5.95
N SER A 279 -9.88 18.58 -4.67
CA SER A 279 -10.66 19.41 -3.74
C SER A 279 -9.95 20.73 -3.41
N LYS A 280 -10.67 21.71 -2.85
CA LYS A 280 -10.08 23.02 -2.46
C LYS A 280 -8.99 22.90 -1.40
N GLY A 281 -9.14 21.93 -0.50
CA GLY A 281 -8.19 21.69 0.60
C GLY A 281 -6.95 20.89 0.19
N TRP A 282 -6.84 20.46 -1.07
CA TRP A 282 -5.75 19.60 -1.52
C TRP A 282 -4.40 20.33 -1.52
N GLN A 283 -3.42 19.77 -0.81
CA GLN A 283 -2.10 20.39 -0.62
C GLN A 283 -1.03 19.72 -1.47
N TRP A 284 -0.82 20.25 -2.67
CA TRP A 284 0.28 19.83 -3.53
C TRP A 284 1.63 20.05 -2.85
N GLN A 285 2.51 19.05 -2.93
CA GLN A 285 3.90 19.27 -2.58
C GLN A 285 4.65 19.92 -3.76
N ASN A 286 5.04 21.18 -3.59
CA ASN A 286 5.89 21.89 -4.55
C ASN A 286 7.23 21.17 -4.73
N GLY A 287 7.63 20.92 -5.98
CA GLY A 287 8.91 20.28 -6.27
C GLY A 287 8.97 18.78 -5.94
N ALA A 288 7.86 18.16 -5.53
CA ALA A 288 7.69 16.75 -5.86
C ALA A 288 7.90 16.67 -7.37
N ASN A 289 8.80 15.81 -7.83
CA ASN A 289 8.95 15.53 -9.25
C ASN A 289 7.61 14.96 -9.73
N ILE A 290 6.64 15.84 -10.02
CA ILE A 290 5.65 15.60 -11.06
C ILE A 290 6.56 15.30 -12.23
N PRO A 291 6.53 14.09 -12.79
CA PRO A 291 7.01 13.95 -14.14
C PRO A 291 6.12 14.92 -14.90
N VAL A 292 6.65 16.12 -15.19
CA VAL A 292 6.28 16.81 -16.41
C VAL A 292 6.24 15.68 -17.42
N GLN A 293 5.10 15.52 -18.09
CA GLN A 293 5.03 14.69 -19.28
C GLN A 293 6.17 15.19 -20.19
N ALA A 294 7.36 14.63 -20.02
CA ALA A 294 8.27 14.47 -21.10
C ALA A 294 7.45 13.61 -22.05
N GLU A 295 7.16 14.14 -23.24
CA GLU A 295 6.68 13.32 -24.33
C GLU A 295 7.55 12.08 -24.34
N ALA A 296 6.97 10.95 -23.90
CA ALA A 296 7.68 9.69 -23.89
C ALA A 296 8.12 9.48 -25.35
N PRO A 297 9.42 9.30 -25.61
CA PRO A 297 9.82 8.82 -26.93
C PRO A 297 8.97 7.59 -27.25
N LYS A 298 8.51 7.48 -28.49
CA LYS A 298 7.84 6.26 -28.99
C LYS A 298 8.84 5.12 -28.96
N GLU A 299 9.06 4.56 -27.78
CA GLU A 299 10.05 3.53 -27.53
C GLU A 299 9.43 2.46 -26.65
N MET A 300 9.81 1.23 -27.00
CA MET A 300 9.40 0.00 -26.35
C MET A 300 9.72 0.02 -24.85
N GLU A 301 8.93 -0.70 -24.06
CA GLU A 301 9.21 -0.96 -22.64
C GLU A 301 9.24 -2.45 -22.35
N LEU A 302 10.00 -2.83 -21.31
CA LEU A 302 10.01 -4.19 -20.77
C LEU A 302 9.23 -4.21 -19.45
N LYS A 303 8.04 -4.77 -19.48
CA LYS A 303 7.28 -5.13 -18.27
C LYS A 303 7.78 -6.45 -17.71
N ILE A 304 8.01 -6.49 -16.40
CA ILE A 304 8.53 -7.63 -15.65
C ILE A 304 7.52 -7.93 -14.55
N ASP A 305 6.74 -9.00 -14.74
CA ASP A 305 5.82 -9.50 -13.72
C ASP A 305 6.49 -10.65 -12.98
N PHE A 306 6.42 -10.67 -11.65
CA PHE A 306 6.90 -11.81 -10.87
C PHE A 306 6.06 -12.08 -9.62
N GLU A 307 6.02 -13.34 -9.23
CA GLU A 307 5.29 -13.81 -8.04
C GLU A 307 6.29 -14.36 -7.01
N ILE A 308 6.29 -13.80 -5.80
CA ILE A 308 6.97 -14.38 -4.64
C ILE A 308 6.08 -15.47 -4.06
N ASP A 309 6.62 -16.68 -3.93
CA ASP A 309 5.92 -17.81 -3.35
C ASP A 309 5.54 -17.55 -1.89
N LYS A 310 4.38 -18.03 -1.49
CA LYS A 310 3.84 -17.81 -0.15
C LYS A 310 4.37 -18.92 0.78
N PRO A 311 5.24 -18.63 1.75
CA PRO A 311 5.59 -19.62 2.76
C PRO A 311 4.34 -20.02 3.57
N GLU A 312 4.34 -21.23 4.13
CA GLU A 312 3.20 -21.74 4.94
C GLU A 312 2.88 -20.90 6.18
N ALA A 313 3.79 -20.02 6.61
CA ALA A 313 3.59 -19.13 7.75
C ALA A 313 2.54 -18.04 7.46
N GLU A 314 1.68 -17.73 8.44
CA GLU A 314 0.63 -16.69 8.32
C GLU A 314 1.21 -15.29 8.03
N ARG A 315 2.40 -14.97 8.56
CA ARG A 315 3.13 -13.73 8.32
C ARG A 315 4.61 -14.03 8.10
N TYR A 316 5.24 -13.33 7.17
CA TYR A 316 6.68 -13.47 6.90
C TYR A 316 7.33 -12.16 6.47
N LEU A 317 8.63 -12.05 6.74
CA LEU A 317 9.47 -10.97 6.22
C LEU A 317 9.74 -11.21 4.73
N ARG A 318 9.68 -10.14 3.94
CA ARG A 318 10.00 -10.19 2.51
C ARG A 318 11.42 -10.71 2.28
N PRO A 319 11.65 -11.55 1.27
CA PRO A 319 13.01 -11.87 0.84
C PRO A 319 13.69 -10.60 0.30
N TYR A 320 15.02 -10.63 0.24
CA TYR A 320 15.81 -9.62 -0.43
C TYR A 320 15.62 -9.84 -1.93
N VAL A 321 15.25 -8.80 -2.67
CA VAL A 321 15.01 -8.89 -4.12
C VAL A 321 15.65 -7.70 -4.80
N VAL A 322 16.40 -7.95 -5.86
CA VAL A 322 16.98 -6.90 -6.70
C VAL A 322 16.80 -7.26 -8.16
N THR A 323 16.39 -6.26 -8.95
CA THR A 323 16.18 -6.39 -10.38
C THR A 323 17.00 -5.32 -11.07
N TRP A 324 17.78 -5.69 -12.08
CA TRP A 324 18.59 -4.74 -12.82
C TRP A 324 18.76 -5.14 -14.29
N ILE A 325 19.17 -4.17 -15.09
CA ILE A 325 19.59 -4.35 -16.47
C ILE A 325 21.10 -4.16 -16.52
N ALA A 326 21.78 -5.07 -17.23
CA ALA A 326 23.19 -4.95 -17.56
C ALA A 326 23.39 -4.79 -19.06
N ASP A 327 24.47 -4.13 -19.48
CA ASP A 327 24.90 -4.09 -20.87
C ASP A 327 25.45 -5.45 -21.34
N LYS A 328 25.83 -5.52 -22.63
CA LYS A 328 26.43 -6.71 -23.27
C LYS A 328 27.70 -7.24 -22.58
N ASP A 329 28.40 -6.39 -21.82
CA ASP A 329 29.64 -6.75 -21.11
C ASP A 329 29.35 -7.16 -19.65
N GLY A 330 28.06 -7.20 -19.26
CA GLY A 330 27.60 -7.59 -17.93
C GLY A 330 27.71 -6.48 -16.90
N LYS A 331 27.99 -5.24 -17.31
CA LYS A 331 28.04 -4.09 -16.41
C LYS A 331 26.63 -3.59 -16.11
N LEU A 332 26.31 -3.38 -14.84
CA LEU A 332 25.03 -2.81 -14.41
C LEU A 332 24.85 -1.41 -15.02
N VAL A 333 23.71 -1.19 -15.67
CA VAL A 333 23.32 0.12 -16.26
C VAL A 333 22.07 0.72 -15.63
N ARG A 334 21.18 -0.13 -15.10
CA ARG A 334 19.93 0.33 -14.48
C ARG A 334 19.50 -0.60 -13.36
N THR A 335 19.30 -0.10 -12.15
CA THR A 335 18.63 -0.81 -11.06
C THR A 335 17.14 -0.48 -11.07
N LEU A 336 16.28 -1.49 -11.21
CA LEU A 336 14.82 -1.32 -11.28
C LEU A 336 14.16 -1.37 -9.89
N ASN A 337 14.66 -2.23 -9.00
CA ASN A 337 14.30 -2.23 -7.59
C ASN A 337 15.44 -2.81 -6.73
N LEU A 338 15.43 -2.46 -5.44
CA LEU A 338 16.24 -3.09 -4.41
C LEU A 338 15.41 -3.17 -3.11
N TRP A 339 14.92 -4.36 -2.79
CA TRP A 339 14.16 -4.64 -1.59
C TRP A 339 15.07 -5.34 -0.58
N ILE A 340 15.32 -4.66 0.54
CA ILE A 340 16.16 -5.16 1.62
C ILE A 340 15.54 -4.74 2.96
N LEU A 341 15.84 -5.47 4.02
CA LEU A 341 15.53 -4.99 5.37
C LEU A 341 16.42 -3.78 5.69
N LYS A 342 15.84 -2.69 6.20
CA LYS A 342 16.60 -1.51 6.63
C LYS A 342 17.22 -1.73 8.01
N GLY A 343 18.32 -1.02 8.27
CA GLY A 343 19.09 -1.10 9.52
C GLY A 343 20.25 -2.10 9.49
N ASN A 344 21.08 -2.08 10.54
CA ASN A 344 22.35 -2.82 10.61
C ASN A 344 22.23 -4.33 10.37
N LYS A 345 21.09 -4.94 10.73
CA LYS A 345 20.87 -6.37 10.49
C LYS A 345 20.65 -6.66 9.00
N GLY A 346 19.95 -5.80 8.28
CA GLY A 346 19.64 -6.09 6.89
C GLY A 346 20.81 -5.90 5.93
N LEU A 347 21.68 -4.91 6.23
CA LEU A 347 22.93 -4.71 5.50
C LEU A 347 23.89 -5.91 5.61
N LYS A 348 23.79 -6.74 6.67
CA LYS A 348 24.61 -7.97 6.80
C LYS A 348 24.29 -9.02 5.73
N TRP A 349 23.09 -9.00 5.18
CA TRP A 349 22.64 -10.00 4.21
C TRP A 349 22.81 -9.55 2.77
N LEU A 350 23.05 -8.26 2.52
CA LEU A 350 23.36 -7.73 1.20
C LEU A 350 24.39 -8.58 0.44
N PRO A 351 25.54 -9.01 1.02
CA PRO A 351 26.53 -9.84 0.33
C PRO A 351 26.01 -11.18 -0.21
N ARG A 352 24.81 -11.63 0.19
CA ARG A 352 24.18 -12.85 -0.34
C ARG A 352 23.50 -12.65 -1.69
N LEU A 353 23.25 -11.41 -2.12
CA LEU A 353 22.90 -11.08 -3.50
C LEU A 353 24.17 -11.17 -4.37
N LYS A 354 24.65 -12.39 -4.58
CA LYS A 354 26.00 -12.69 -5.10
C LYS A 354 26.27 -12.03 -6.45
N GLN A 355 25.30 -12.04 -7.36
CA GLN A 355 25.47 -11.50 -8.71
C GLN A 355 25.45 -9.98 -8.67
N TRP A 356 24.46 -9.41 -8.00
CA TRP A 356 24.36 -7.97 -7.84
C TRP A 356 25.59 -7.39 -7.12
N ASN A 357 26.08 -7.98 -6.03
CA ASN A 357 27.30 -7.49 -5.35
C ASN A 357 28.55 -7.49 -6.23
N ARG A 358 28.64 -8.41 -7.21
CA ARG A 358 29.75 -8.44 -8.17
C ARG A 358 29.59 -7.36 -9.24
N ALA A 359 28.36 -7.18 -9.73
CA ALA A 359 28.03 -6.16 -10.73
C ALA A 359 28.12 -4.74 -10.14
N ASP A 360 27.83 -4.60 -8.84
CA ASP A 360 27.59 -3.34 -8.16
C ASP A 360 28.72 -2.93 -7.19
N ALA A 361 29.97 -3.31 -7.51
CA ALA A 361 31.15 -2.94 -6.72
C ALA A 361 31.32 -1.41 -6.52
N GLN A 362 30.56 -0.57 -7.23
CA GLN A 362 30.59 0.89 -7.19
C GLN A 362 29.63 1.52 -6.16
N PHE A 363 28.49 0.91 -5.80
CA PHE A 363 27.55 1.48 -4.80
C PHE A 363 28.07 1.47 -3.37
N ARG A 364 29.08 0.64 -3.07
CA ARG A 364 29.82 0.68 -1.80
C ARG A 364 30.41 2.07 -1.48
N VAL A 365 30.54 2.94 -2.49
CA VAL A 365 31.08 4.31 -2.36
C VAL A 365 29.99 5.34 -2.02
N ARG A 366 28.69 5.04 -2.19
CA ARG A 366 27.61 6.04 -2.01
C ARG A 366 26.81 5.92 -0.72
N GLY A 367 26.89 4.82 0.03
CA GLY A 367 26.36 4.75 1.41
C GLY A 367 24.86 5.03 1.60
N VAL A 368 24.05 5.06 0.53
CA VAL A 368 22.63 5.40 0.59
C VAL A 368 21.80 4.26 0.00
N THR A 369 21.14 3.50 0.85
CA THR A 369 19.88 2.86 0.46
C THR A 369 18.87 3.98 0.33
N PRO A 370 18.31 4.26 -0.86
CA PRO A 370 17.35 5.35 -1.00
C PRO A 370 16.20 5.14 -0.03
N ASP A 371 15.88 6.14 0.79
CA ASP A 371 14.60 6.18 1.47
C ASP A 371 13.52 6.34 0.39
N ILE A 372 12.93 5.21 -0.01
CA ILE A 372 11.72 5.24 -0.85
C ILE A 372 10.63 5.90 -0.01
N PRO A 373 10.09 7.06 -0.43
CA PRO A 373 9.01 7.71 0.29
C PRO A 373 7.79 6.78 0.34
N PRO A 374 7.02 6.78 1.43
CA PRO A 374 5.78 6.01 1.50
C PRO A 374 4.84 6.40 0.37
N ILE A 375 4.21 5.40 -0.24
CA ILE A 375 3.27 5.57 -1.35
C ILE A 375 1.85 5.19 -0.93
N SER A 376 0.88 6.03 -1.26
CA SER A 376 -0.54 5.68 -1.24
C SER A 376 -1.00 5.22 -2.62
N SER A 377 -1.69 4.09 -2.65
CA SER A 377 -2.12 3.42 -3.89
C SER A 377 -3.32 2.52 -3.63
N ALA A 378 -3.99 2.06 -4.69
CA ALA A 378 -4.99 1.01 -4.56
C ALA A 378 -4.35 -0.27 -4.02
N THR A 379 -5.08 -0.98 -3.16
CA THR A 379 -4.55 -2.18 -2.51
C THR A 379 -4.19 -3.25 -3.53
N ARG A 380 -2.96 -3.77 -3.47
CA ARG A 380 -2.50 -4.91 -4.28
C ARG A 380 -2.76 -6.25 -3.60
N ASN A 381 -2.79 -7.33 -4.38
CA ASN A 381 -2.74 -8.70 -3.86
C ASN A 381 -1.32 -9.02 -3.37
N PRO A 382 -1.16 -9.79 -2.29
CA PRO A 382 0.16 -10.11 -1.75
C PRO A 382 0.93 -11.02 -2.73
N GLY A 383 2.25 -10.88 -2.74
CA GLY A 383 3.14 -11.76 -3.50
C GLY A 383 3.26 -11.47 -5.01
N LYS A 384 2.38 -10.68 -5.63
CA LYS A 384 2.48 -10.33 -7.06
C LYS A 384 3.04 -8.92 -7.26
N TYR A 385 3.98 -8.79 -8.19
CA TYR A 385 4.71 -7.55 -8.44
C TYR A 385 4.93 -7.33 -9.93
N SER A 386 4.96 -6.05 -10.31
CA SER A 386 5.27 -5.61 -11.67
C SER A 386 6.35 -4.53 -11.62
N LEU A 387 7.34 -4.61 -12.50
CA LEU A 387 8.36 -3.58 -12.73
C LEU A 387 8.38 -3.23 -14.21
N VAL A 388 8.86 -2.03 -14.54
CA VAL A 388 9.05 -1.60 -15.92
C VAL A 388 10.48 -1.09 -16.13
N TRP A 389 11.10 -1.49 -17.25
CA TRP A 389 12.26 -0.81 -17.79
C TRP A 389 11.88 -0.07 -19.06
N ASP A 390 12.13 1.24 -19.04
CA ASP A 390 11.72 2.21 -20.05
C ASP A 390 12.80 2.50 -21.10
N GLY A 391 13.91 1.75 -21.09
CA GLY A 391 15.07 1.98 -21.96
C GLY A 391 16.09 2.96 -21.40
N LEU A 392 15.95 3.43 -20.16
CA LEU A 392 16.87 4.40 -19.55
C LEU A 392 17.90 3.75 -18.62
N ASP A 393 19.02 4.44 -18.39
CA ASP A 393 20.01 4.12 -17.35
C ASP A 393 19.64 4.72 -15.98
N ASP A 394 20.43 4.47 -14.93
CA ASP A 394 20.20 5.03 -13.58
C ASP A 394 20.23 6.58 -13.53
N GLU A 395 20.87 7.24 -14.51
CA GLU A 395 20.90 8.70 -14.66
C GLU A 395 19.70 9.23 -15.47
N LYS A 396 18.75 8.35 -15.83
CA LYS A 396 17.59 8.61 -16.68
C LYS A 396 17.96 9.04 -18.10
N LYS A 397 19.12 8.64 -18.60
CA LYS A 397 19.54 8.88 -19.98
C LYS A 397 19.12 7.69 -20.87
N PRO A 398 18.67 7.94 -22.11
CA PRO A 398 18.34 6.87 -23.05
C PRO A 398 19.55 5.98 -23.34
N LEU A 399 19.34 4.66 -23.27
CA LEU A 399 20.33 3.68 -23.66
C LEU A 399 20.25 3.42 -25.17
N PRO A 400 21.38 3.20 -25.87
CA PRO A 400 21.37 2.91 -27.30
C PRO A 400 20.71 1.55 -27.58
N PRO A 401 20.08 1.36 -28.75
CA PRO A 401 19.65 0.04 -29.21
C PRO A 401 20.80 -0.97 -29.17
N GLY A 402 20.53 -2.18 -28.71
CA GLY A 402 21.58 -3.17 -28.50
C GLY A 402 21.18 -4.33 -27.60
N ASP A 403 22.17 -5.16 -27.29
CA ASP A 403 22.00 -6.32 -26.43
C ASP A 403 22.21 -5.95 -24.97
N TYR A 404 21.20 -6.25 -24.15
CA TYR A 404 21.19 -6.08 -22.72
C TYR A 404 20.81 -7.40 -22.05
N THR A 405 20.99 -7.48 -20.74
CA THR A 405 20.56 -8.64 -19.96
C THR A 405 19.73 -8.16 -18.78
N PHE A 406 18.51 -8.69 -18.69
CA PHE A 406 17.67 -8.59 -17.51
C PHE A 406 18.19 -9.54 -16.43
N TYR A 407 18.17 -9.09 -15.18
CA TYR A 407 18.42 -9.90 -14.00
C TYR A 407 17.35 -9.67 -12.93
N LEU A 408 16.92 -10.74 -12.28
CA LEU A 408 16.15 -10.73 -11.03
C LEU A 408 16.81 -11.69 -10.06
N GLU A 409 17.30 -11.19 -8.94
CA GLU A 409 17.98 -11.98 -7.90
C GLU A 409 17.22 -11.88 -6.58
N ALA A 410 17.00 -13.03 -5.95
CA ALA A 410 16.29 -13.12 -4.67
C ALA A 410 17.05 -13.98 -3.65
N CYS A 411 17.04 -13.59 -2.37
CA CYS A 411 17.56 -14.44 -1.29
C CYS A 411 16.85 -14.19 0.05
N ARG A 412 16.79 -15.22 0.89
CA ARG A 412 16.22 -15.14 2.26
C ARG A 412 17.31 -15.27 3.33
N GLU A 413 17.11 -14.59 4.46
CA GLU A 413 17.95 -14.77 5.65
C GLU A 413 17.90 -16.23 6.09
N HIS A 414 19.06 -16.90 6.06
CA HIS A 414 19.18 -18.35 6.31
C HIS A 414 18.33 -19.26 5.40
N GLY A 415 17.94 -18.79 4.21
CA GLY A 415 17.05 -19.53 3.31
C GLY A 415 17.61 -19.73 1.90
N THR A 416 16.69 -19.73 0.93
CA THR A 416 16.98 -20.03 -0.46
C THR A 416 17.65 -18.86 -1.18
N TYR A 417 18.23 -19.13 -2.34
CA TYR A 417 18.89 -18.17 -3.22
C TYR A 417 18.51 -18.50 -4.66
N GLN A 418 18.17 -17.48 -5.44
CA GLN A 418 17.69 -17.64 -6.81
C GLN A 418 18.13 -16.47 -7.69
N VAL A 419 18.39 -16.74 -8.97
CA VAL A 419 18.63 -15.72 -9.96
C VAL A 419 18.04 -16.09 -11.31
N PHE A 420 17.22 -15.20 -11.85
CA PHE A 420 16.78 -15.23 -13.24
C PHE A 420 17.64 -14.29 -14.06
N LYS A 421 17.92 -14.69 -15.29
CA LYS A 421 18.52 -13.82 -16.30
C LYS A 421 17.92 -14.10 -17.66
N HIS A 422 17.74 -13.05 -18.46
CA HIS A 422 17.25 -13.19 -19.82
C HIS A 422 17.88 -12.12 -20.73
N PRO A 423 18.38 -12.48 -21.93
CA PRO A 423 18.80 -11.49 -22.91
C PRO A 423 17.62 -10.62 -23.37
N VAL A 424 17.84 -9.31 -23.48
CA VAL A 424 16.86 -8.34 -23.96
C VAL A 424 17.49 -7.52 -25.07
N LYS A 425 16.88 -7.52 -26.25
CA LYS A 425 17.33 -6.71 -27.39
C LYS A 425 16.58 -5.39 -27.40
N HIS A 426 17.18 -4.34 -26.84
CA HIS A 426 16.58 -3.01 -26.82
C HIS A 426 16.54 -2.42 -28.23
N GLY A 427 15.37 -1.91 -28.64
CA GLY A 427 15.08 -1.52 -30.01
C GLY A 427 14.84 -2.71 -30.95
N GLY A 428 14.71 -3.93 -30.41
CA GLY A 428 14.33 -5.13 -31.15
C GLY A 428 12.82 -5.35 -31.25
N GLU A 429 12.43 -6.51 -31.79
CA GLU A 429 11.03 -6.91 -31.92
C GLU A 429 10.37 -7.16 -30.55
N PRO A 430 9.05 -6.90 -30.42
CA PRO A 430 8.30 -7.26 -29.23
C PRO A 430 8.39 -8.76 -28.91
N PHE A 431 8.40 -9.10 -27.62
CA PHE A 431 8.34 -10.50 -27.17
C PHE A 431 7.61 -10.61 -25.84
N LYS A 432 7.05 -11.80 -25.59
CA LYS A 432 6.52 -12.17 -24.28
C LYS A 432 6.96 -13.58 -23.93
N ILE A 433 7.56 -13.75 -22.76
CA ILE A 433 8.08 -15.04 -22.29
C ILE A 433 7.88 -15.20 -20.78
N THR A 434 7.51 -16.40 -20.37
CA THR A 434 7.56 -16.81 -18.96
C THR A 434 8.83 -17.63 -18.75
N LEU A 435 9.66 -17.23 -17.80
CA LEU A 435 10.90 -17.93 -17.48
C LEU A 435 10.58 -19.24 -16.74
N PRO A 436 11.41 -20.28 -16.90
CA PRO A 436 11.16 -21.58 -16.28
C PRO A 436 11.02 -21.45 -14.76
N LYS A 437 9.97 -22.07 -14.22
CA LYS A 437 9.76 -22.15 -12.78
C LYS A 437 10.88 -22.96 -12.14
N GLU A 438 11.33 -22.50 -10.97
CA GLU A 438 12.17 -23.28 -10.06
C GLU A 438 11.32 -23.61 -8.83
N ASP A 439 11.29 -24.88 -8.44
CA ASP A 439 10.55 -25.33 -7.26
C ASP A 439 11.40 -25.18 -5.98
N GLY A 440 10.74 -24.85 -4.87
CA GLY A 440 11.40 -24.78 -3.55
C GLY A 440 12.27 -23.54 -3.33
N VAL A 441 12.02 -22.45 -4.06
CA VAL A 441 12.73 -21.16 -3.97
C VAL A 441 11.74 -19.99 -3.90
N GLU A 442 12.21 -18.78 -3.60
CA GLU A 442 11.32 -17.65 -3.26
C GLU A 442 10.46 -17.12 -4.41
N ILE A 443 10.95 -17.11 -5.66
CA ILE A 443 10.19 -16.58 -6.80
C ILE A 443 9.60 -17.75 -7.58
N LYS A 444 8.27 -17.76 -7.65
CA LYS A 444 7.46 -18.81 -8.25
C LYS A 444 7.34 -18.68 -9.77
N GLU A 445 7.23 -17.46 -10.27
CA GLU A 445 7.04 -17.18 -11.69
C GLU A 445 7.62 -15.82 -12.05
N VAL A 446 8.17 -15.71 -13.25
CA VAL A 446 8.64 -14.45 -13.84
C VAL A 446 8.20 -14.40 -15.29
N THR A 447 7.47 -13.35 -15.67
CA THR A 447 7.06 -13.07 -17.04
C THR A 447 7.71 -11.76 -17.50
N LEU A 448 8.32 -11.81 -18.67
CA LEU A 448 8.92 -10.66 -19.36
C LEU A 448 8.06 -10.35 -20.59
N ASP A 449 7.66 -9.10 -20.73
CA ASP A 449 6.82 -8.60 -21.82
C ASP A 449 7.44 -7.32 -22.36
N TYR A 450 8.13 -7.42 -23.50
CA TYR A 450 8.72 -6.29 -24.21
C TYR A 450 7.76 -5.83 -25.32
N HIS A 451 7.21 -4.63 -25.20
CA HIS A 451 6.17 -4.13 -26.10
C HIS A 451 6.26 -2.62 -26.33
N PRO A 452 5.62 -2.09 -27.38
CA PRO A 452 5.51 -0.65 -27.57
C PRO A 452 4.72 -0.02 -26.42
N LYS A 453 5.25 1.04 -25.80
CA LYS A 453 4.50 1.81 -24.80
C LYS A 453 3.12 2.18 -25.33
N ALA A 454 2.08 1.92 -24.54
CA ALA A 454 0.75 2.44 -24.84
C ALA A 454 0.84 3.97 -24.94
N ALA A 455 0.18 4.56 -25.95
CA ALA A 455 0.05 6.01 -25.99
C ALA A 455 -0.63 6.46 -24.69
N ALA A 456 -0.04 7.43 -23.99
CA ALA A 456 -0.70 8.09 -22.88
C ALA A 456 -1.92 8.81 -23.45
N ASN A 457 -3.10 8.19 -23.35
CA ASN A 457 -4.36 8.83 -23.64
C ASN A 457 -4.71 9.82 -22.52
#